data_AF-A0AB37GE39-F1
#
_entry.id   AF-A0AB37GE39-F1
#
_cell.length_a   1.000
_cell.length_b   1.000
_cell.length_c   1.000
_cell.angle_alpha   90.00
_cell.angle_beta   90.00
_cell.angle_gamma   90.00
#
_symmetry.space_group_name_H-M   'P 1'
#
loop_
_entity.id
_entity.type
_entity.pdbx_description
1 polymer ?
#
loop_
_entity_poly.entity_id
_entity_poly.type
_entity_poly.pdbx_seq_one_letter_code
_entity_poly.pdbx_strand_id
1 'polypeptide(L)'
;MSIEIFKDLKDLEKAYTGFHKTKTYSIGTVYVESEQLAVTLYENALIVRTLDNALKRGKTVIKHTAYFQKGSFDGREIMNEYMFFLKINFAELIERAVANDLPDIDDGSVKNLHDEEKAVRVFSPFAKPKKVNPHSKWTIDKVAKAILSGQITQGVQNMALTDDYAYDAAVNFRKGELFDLLDFAKELTEWPSGWWLRVDETEDNKIKLRVACHHFDYRTLYVAV
;
A
#
# COMPACT_ATOMS: atom_id res chain seq x y z
N MET A 1 9.40 2.57 -1.90
CA MET A 1 9.82 1.20 -1.52
C MET A 1 8.95 0.36 -2.38
N SER A 2 9.52 -0.24 -3.43
CA SER A 2 8.74 -0.84 -4.52
C SER A 2 7.72 -1.83 -3.98
N ILE A 3 6.50 -1.78 -4.53
CA ILE A 3 5.45 -2.75 -4.24
C ILE A 3 5.94 -4.18 -4.43
N GLU A 4 5.88 -4.97 -3.36
CA GLU A 4 6.20 -6.40 -3.37
C GLU A 4 4.94 -7.24 -3.59
N ILE A 5 4.99 -8.15 -4.58
CA ILE A 5 3.86 -9.00 -4.97
C ILE A 5 4.31 -10.46 -4.92
N PHE A 6 3.59 -11.28 -4.17
CA PHE A 6 3.72 -12.72 -4.11
C PHE A 6 2.61 -13.38 -4.90
N LYS A 7 2.93 -14.52 -5.52
CA LYS A 7 1.97 -15.25 -6.36
C LYS A 7 0.81 -15.80 -5.53
N ASP A 8 1.11 -16.41 -4.39
CA ASP A 8 0.18 -17.06 -3.49
C ASP A 8 0.71 -17.05 -2.04
N LEU A 9 -0.11 -17.47 -1.08
CA LEU A 9 0.29 -17.49 0.33
C LEU A 9 1.46 -18.44 0.61
N LYS A 10 1.66 -19.49 -0.20
CA LYS A 10 2.80 -20.41 -0.03
C LYS A 10 4.11 -19.76 -0.40
N ASP A 11 4.11 -18.97 -1.48
CA ASP A 11 5.26 -18.16 -1.90
C ASP A 11 5.61 -17.09 -0.86
N LEU A 12 4.58 -16.40 -0.33
CA LEU A 12 4.75 -15.46 0.77
C LEU A 12 5.32 -16.14 2.02
N GLU A 13 4.74 -17.26 2.45
CA GLU A 13 5.21 -18.00 3.61
C GLU A 13 6.66 -18.45 3.44
N LYS A 14 7.03 -18.96 2.26
CA LYS A 14 8.42 -19.36 1.98
C LYS A 14 9.39 -18.17 2.07
N ALA A 15 8.99 -16.99 1.60
CA ALA A 15 9.83 -15.79 1.71
C ALA A 15 10.01 -15.34 3.16
N TYR A 16 8.93 -15.35 3.95
CA TYR A 16 8.93 -14.87 5.33
C TYR A 16 9.43 -15.88 6.37
N THR A 17 9.43 -17.18 6.03
CA THR A 17 9.89 -18.26 6.93
C THR A 17 11.18 -18.94 6.46
N GLY A 18 11.60 -18.74 5.20
CA GLY A 18 12.65 -19.55 4.56
C GLY A 18 13.97 -18.85 4.22
N PHE A 19 14.08 -17.52 4.31
CA PHE A 19 15.27 -16.81 3.79
C PHE A 19 16.39 -16.53 4.79
N HIS A 20 16.16 -16.69 6.09
CA HIS A 20 17.21 -16.44 7.09
C HIS A 20 17.15 -17.49 8.20
N LYS A 21 18.32 -18.01 8.58
CA LYS A 21 18.51 -18.76 9.84
C LYS A 21 18.11 -17.94 11.08
N THR A 22 17.78 -16.66 10.90
CA THR A 22 17.11 -15.76 11.84
C THR A 22 15.70 -15.47 11.31
N LYS A 23 14.64 -15.87 12.03
CA LYS A 23 13.24 -15.57 11.68
C LYS A 23 12.96 -14.05 11.72
N THR A 24 13.40 -13.29 10.72
CA THR A 24 13.14 -11.85 10.65
C THR A 24 12.05 -11.57 9.62
N TYR A 25 10.83 -11.35 10.10
CA TYR A 25 9.75 -10.78 9.30
C TYR A 25 10.17 -9.40 8.79
N SER A 26 10.06 -9.15 7.48
CA SER A 26 10.21 -7.79 6.94
C SER A 26 8.97 -6.97 7.29
N ILE A 27 9.20 -5.78 7.84
CA ILE A 27 8.15 -4.82 8.16
C ILE A 27 7.75 -4.13 6.86
N GLY A 28 6.45 -4.02 6.61
CA GLY A 28 5.92 -3.40 5.40
C GLY A 28 4.63 -4.05 4.91
N THR A 29 4.12 -3.53 3.80
CA THR A 29 2.94 -4.07 3.12
C THR A 29 3.39 -4.83 1.88
N VAL A 30 2.93 -6.08 1.77
CA VAL A 30 3.09 -6.94 0.60
C VAL A 30 1.72 -7.34 0.06
N TYR A 31 1.66 -7.74 -1.20
CA TYR A 31 0.42 -8.11 -1.88
C TYR A 31 0.46 -9.55 -2.34
N VAL A 32 -0.66 -10.25 -2.24
CA VAL A 32 -0.77 -11.67 -2.63
C VAL A 32 -1.81 -11.79 -3.73
N GLU A 33 -1.36 -12.19 -4.92
CA GLU A 33 -2.17 -12.11 -6.14
C GLU A 33 -3.31 -13.13 -6.16
N SER A 34 -3.03 -14.41 -5.89
CA SER A 34 -4.05 -15.47 -6.01
C SER A 34 -5.21 -15.26 -5.03
N GLU A 35 -4.91 -14.84 -3.80
CA GLU A 35 -5.87 -14.62 -2.73
C GLU A 35 -6.44 -13.20 -2.71
N GLN A 36 -5.94 -12.30 -3.58
CA GLN A 36 -6.31 -10.88 -3.63
C GLN A 36 -6.21 -10.21 -2.25
N LEU A 37 -5.04 -10.33 -1.61
CA LEU A 37 -4.80 -9.78 -0.27
C LEU A 37 -3.71 -8.72 -0.25
N ALA A 38 -3.84 -7.78 0.68
CA ALA A 38 -2.73 -6.96 1.16
C ALA A 38 -2.41 -7.36 2.61
N VAL A 39 -1.17 -7.76 2.84
CA VAL A 39 -0.68 -8.22 4.15
C VAL A 39 0.34 -7.20 4.63
N THR A 40 0.07 -6.57 5.77
CA THR A 40 0.99 -5.61 6.39
C THR A 40 1.49 -6.14 7.71
N LEU A 41 2.80 -6.24 7.85
CA LEU A 41 3.46 -6.60 9.09
C LEU A 41 4.11 -5.37 9.71
N TYR A 42 3.76 -5.12 10.97
CA TYR A 42 4.43 -4.20 11.87
C TYR A 42 5.17 -5.00 12.95
N GLU A 43 5.94 -4.31 13.79
CA GLU A 43 6.65 -4.94 14.92
C GLU A 43 5.71 -5.70 15.86
N ASN A 44 4.50 -5.19 16.07
CA ASN A 44 3.53 -5.72 17.01
C ASN A 44 2.14 -5.96 16.40
N ALA A 45 2.01 -6.01 15.07
CA ALA A 45 0.72 -6.25 14.44
C ALA A 45 0.83 -6.91 13.06
N LEU A 46 -0.14 -7.76 12.76
CA LEU A 46 -0.45 -8.24 11.42
C LEU A 46 -1.78 -7.60 10.99
N ILE A 47 -1.79 -6.94 9.83
CA ILE A 47 -3.01 -6.43 9.21
C ILE A 47 -3.22 -7.15 7.88
N VAL A 48 -4.39 -7.76 7.69
CA VAL A 48 -4.79 -8.40 6.44
C VAL A 48 -5.99 -7.66 5.88
N ARG A 49 -5.91 -7.25 4.61
CA ARG A 49 -7.03 -6.64 3.87
C ARG A 49 -7.40 -7.46 2.65
N THR A 50 -8.69 -7.62 2.40
CA THR A 50 -9.17 -8.15 1.12
C THR A 50 -9.12 -7.07 0.04
N LEU A 51 -8.83 -7.46 -1.19
CA LEU A 51 -8.65 -6.53 -2.31
C LEU A 51 -9.70 -6.68 -3.41
N ASP A 52 -10.61 -7.66 -3.32
CA ASP A 52 -11.65 -7.90 -4.33
C ASP A 52 -12.49 -6.66 -4.63
N ASN A 53 -12.71 -5.82 -3.60
CA ASN A 53 -13.47 -4.59 -3.72
C ASN A 53 -12.62 -3.32 -3.78
N ALA A 54 -11.29 -3.42 -3.65
CA ALA A 54 -10.39 -2.27 -3.65
C ALA A 54 -10.70 -1.32 -4.82
N LEU A 55 -10.64 -0.01 -4.54
CA LEU A 55 -10.98 1.09 -5.46
C LEU A 55 -12.45 1.17 -5.95
N LYS A 56 -13.34 0.25 -5.55
CA LYS A 56 -14.76 0.29 -5.96
C LYS A 56 -15.56 1.27 -5.10
N ARG A 57 -16.26 2.21 -5.77
CA ARG A 57 -17.10 3.21 -5.11
C ARG A 57 -18.30 2.58 -4.41
N GLY A 58 -18.56 2.99 -3.17
CA GLY A 58 -19.70 2.52 -2.38
C GLY A 58 -19.57 1.08 -1.86
N LYS A 59 -18.39 0.47 -1.99
CA LYS A 59 -18.08 -0.84 -1.42
C LYS A 59 -17.12 -0.72 -0.24
N THR A 60 -17.04 -1.78 0.55
CA THR A 60 -16.09 -1.95 1.64
C THR A 60 -15.16 -3.13 1.34
N VAL A 61 -14.01 -3.12 2.00
CA VAL A 61 -13.13 -4.28 2.12
C VAL A 61 -13.08 -4.72 3.57
N ILE A 62 -12.73 -5.98 3.79
CA ILE A 62 -12.46 -6.50 5.12
C ILE A 62 -11.05 -6.08 5.51
N LYS A 63 -10.88 -5.68 6.78
CA LYS A 63 -9.59 -5.44 7.41
C LYS A 63 -9.57 -6.22 8.73
N HIS A 64 -8.75 -7.26 8.80
CA HIS A 64 -8.41 -7.92 10.06
C HIS A 64 -7.12 -7.34 10.62
N THR A 65 -7.07 -7.07 11.92
CA THR A 65 -5.87 -6.66 12.62
C THR A 65 -5.65 -7.57 13.82
N ALA A 66 -4.55 -8.32 13.82
CA ALA A 66 -4.07 -9.04 14.99
C ALA A 66 -2.96 -8.22 15.63
N TYR A 67 -3.19 -7.71 16.84
CA TYR A 67 -2.16 -7.06 17.66
C TYR A 67 -1.49 -8.09 18.54
N PHE A 68 -0.16 -8.05 18.58
CA PHE A 68 0.70 -8.93 19.37
C PHE A 68 1.47 -8.06 20.36
N GLN A 69 0.89 -7.83 21.54
CA GLN A 69 1.51 -6.97 22.53
C GLN A 69 1.25 -7.46 23.95
N LYS A 70 2.33 -7.69 24.69
CA LYS A 70 2.30 -7.95 26.13
C LYS A 70 3.45 -7.17 26.74
N GLY A 71 3.18 -6.15 27.57
CA GLY A 71 4.24 -5.35 28.21
C GLY A 71 5.30 -4.84 27.23
N SER A 72 6.58 -5.12 27.51
CA SER A 72 7.74 -4.75 26.67
C SER A 72 8.26 -5.90 25.79
N PHE A 73 7.49 -6.98 25.59
CA PHE A 73 7.88 -8.12 24.78
C PHE A 73 7.85 -7.80 23.26
N ASP A 74 8.71 -8.47 22.48
CA ASP A 74 8.75 -8.35 21.02
C ASP A 74 7.49 -8.99 20.42
N GLY A 75 6.69 -8.21 19.68
CA GLY A 75 5.45 -8.68 19.08
C GLY A 75 5.65 -9.82 18.08
N ARG A 76 6.85 -9.96 17.49
CA ARG A 76 7.18 -11.08 16.60
C ARG A 76 7.35 -12.39 17.36
N GLU A 77 7.85 -12.35 18.59
CA GLU A 77 7.93 -13.53 19.45
C GLU A 77 6.51 -13.97 19.83
N ILE A 78 5.66 -13.02 20.25
CA ILE A 78 4.26 -13.28 20.58
C ILE A 78 3.50 -13.86 19.37
N MET A 79 3.71 -13.34 18.16
CA MET A 79 3.11 -13.91 16.94
C MET A 79 3.56 -15.36 16.69
N ASN A 80 4.85 -15.67 16.89
CA ASN A 80 5.35 -17.04 16.78
C ASN A 80 4.73 -17.97 17.84
N GLU A 81 4.65 -17.53 19.09
CA GLU A 81 4.01 -18.26 20.18
C GLU A 81 2.53 -18.48 19.92
N TYR A 82 1.84 -17.47 19.39
CA TYR A 82 0.43 -17.55 19.01
C TYR A 82 0.19 -18.59 17.92
N MET A 83 0.98 -18.56 16.84
CA MET A 83 0.92 -19.60 15.79
C MET A 83 1.24 -20.99 16.35
N PHE A 84 2.25 -21.10 17.22
CA PHE A 84 2.60 -22.36 17.87
C PHE A 84 1.47 -22.90 18.76
N PHE A 85 0.85 -22.05 19.57
CA PHE A 85 -0.28 -22.38 20.43
C PHE A 85 -1.48 -22.88 19.61
N LEU A 86 -1.81 -22.19 18.52
CA LEU A 86 -2.90 -22.58 17.61
C LEU A 86 -2.55 -23.75 16.70
N LYS A 87 -1.27 -24.15 16.65
CA LYS A 87 -0.73 -25.18 15.76
C LYS A 87 -0.99 -24.86 14.29
N ILE A 88 -0.81 -23.59 13.93
CA ILE A 88 -0.97 -23.07 12.57
C ILE A 88 0.35 -22.56 12.01
N ASN A 89 0.41 -22.46 10.69
CA ASN A 89 1.52 -21.84 9.97
C ASN A 89 1.19 -20.39 9.57
N PHE A 90 2.09 -19.72 8.85
CA PHE A 90 1.90 -18.29 8.53
C PHE A 90 0.79 -18.06 7.49
N ALA A 91 0.67 -18.95 6.50
CA ALA A 91 -0.42 -18.90 5.53
C ALA A 91 -1.77 -19.10 6.22
N GLU A 92 -1.88 -20.12 7.09
CA GLU A 92 -3.09 -20.41 7.87
C GLU A 92 -3.46 -19.27 8.83
N LEU A 93 -2.48 -18.57 9.41
CA LEU A 93 -2.74 -17.35 10.21
C LEU A 93 -3.46 -16.29 9.36
N ILE A 94 -3.00 -16.06 8.13
CA ILE A 94 -3.60 -15.08 7.22
C ILE A 94 -5.00 -15.55 6.77
N GLU A 95 -5.16 -16.83 6.43
CA GLU A 95 -6.45 -17.40 6.02
C GLU A 95 -7.50 -17.25 7.15
N ARG A 96 -7.13 -17.57 8.39
CA ARG A 96 -8.01 -17.42 9.55
C ARG A 96 -8.29 -15.95 9.88
N ALA A 97 -7.34 -15.04 9.66
CA ALA A 97 -7.57 -13.61 9.79
C ALA A 97 -8.65 -13.13 8.81
N VAL A 98 -8.60 -13.56 7.54
CA VAL A 98 -9.63 -13.23 6.54
C VAL A 98 -10.99 -13.82 6.92
N ALA A 99 -11.01 -15.05 7.44
CA ALA A 99 -12.22 -15.73 7.88
C ALA A 99 -12.80 -15.23 9.22
N ASN A 100 -12.11 -14.29 9.90
CA ASN A 100 -12.43 -13.85 11.26
C ASN A 100 -12.51 -15.01 12.27
N ASP A 101 -11.59 -15.97 12.16
CA ASP A 101 -11.53 -17.21 12.94
C ASP A 101 -10.26 -17.27 13.82
N LEU A 102 -9.78 -16.11 14.26
CA LEU A 102 -8.64 -15.99 15.16
C LEU A 102 -9.11 -15.68 16.58
N PRO A 103 -8.77 -16.51 17.58
CA PRO A 103 -9.14 -16.27 18.96
C PRO A 103 -8.22 -15.22 19.61
N ASP A 104 -8.78 -14.42 20.51
CA ASP A 104 -7.99 -13.60 21.44
C ASP A 104 -7.28 -14.49 22.47
N ILE A 105 -6.24 -13.95 23.11
CA ILE A 105 -5.60 -14.59 24.27
C ILE A 105 -6.00 -13.84 25.53
N ASP A 106 -6.46 -14.57 26.55
CA ASP A 106 -7.07 -14.03 27.79
C ASP A 106 -6.18 -13.03 28.56
N ASP A 107 -4.86 -13.17 28.46
CA ASP A 107 -3.92 -12.27 29.12
C ASP A 107 -3.68 -10.95 28.35
N GLY A 108 -4.43 -10.75 27.24
CA GLY A 108 -4.36 -9.57 26.39
C GLY A 108 -3.16 -9.53 25.45
N SER A 109 -2.32 -10.59 25.41
CA SER A 109 -1.14 -10.65 24.55
C SER A 109 -1.48 -10.63 23.06
N VAL A 110 -2.65 -11.15 22.69
CA VAL A 110 -3.17 -11.12 21.34
C VAL A 110 -4.59 -10.60 21.33
N LYS A 111 -4.83 -9.59 20.48
CA LYS A 111 -6.14 -9.01 20.26
C LYS A 111 -6.44 -8.94 18.77
N ASN A 112 -7.57 -9.53 18.38
CA ASN A 112 -8.05 -9.56 17.01
C ASN A 112 -9.18 -8.56 16.82
N LEU A 113 -9.07 -7.71 15.81
CA LEU A 113 -10.09 -6.75 15.40
C LEU A 113 -10.49 -7.03 13.97
N HIS A 114 -11.79 -7.03 13.72
CA HIS A 114 -12.36 -7.21 12.40
C HIS A 114 -13.20 -5.98 12.06
N ASP A 115 -12.73 -5.22 11.07
CA ASP A 115 -13.33 -3.96 10.65
C ASP A 115 -13.64 -3.95 9.15
N GLU A 116 -14.55 -3.07 8.74
CA GLU A 116 -14.76 -2.73 7.34
C GLU A 116 -14.12 -1.37 7.01
N GLU A 117 -13.36 -1.31 5.91
CA GLU A 117 -12.76 -0.07 5.40
C GLU A 117 -13.40 0.32 4.06
N LYS A 118 -13.57 1.63 3.82
CA LYS A 118 -14.12 2.13 2.54
C LYS A 118 -13.18 1.71 1.41
N ALA A 119 -13.68 0.91 0.47
CA ALA A 119 -12.83 0.29 -0.54
C ALA A 119 -12.13 1.30 -1.47
N VAL A 120 -12.72 2.49 -1.66
CA VAL A 120 -12.10 3.61 -2.41
C VAL A 120 -10.82 4.16 -1.79
N ARG A 121 -10.52 3.81 -0.53
CA ARG A 121 -9.29 4.17 0.18
C ARG A 121 -8.29 3.04 0.28
N VAL A 122 -8.59 1.89 -0.33
CA VAL A 122 -7.72 0.72 -0.31
C VAL A 122 -7.13 0.53 -1.69
N PHE A 123 -5.81 0.61 -1.75
CA PHE A 123 -5.06 0.38 -2.98
C PHE A 123 -4.97 -1.13 -3.27
N SER A 124 -5.00 -1.47 -4.57
CA SER A 124 -4.68 -2.81 -5.04
C SER A 124 -3.85 -2.70 -6.32
N PRO A 125 -2.67 -3.34 -6.39
CA PRO A 125 -1.88 -3.39 -7.62
C PRO A 125 -2.54 -4.30 -8.69
N PHE A 126 -3.51 -5.12 -8.29
CA PHE A 126 -4.25 -6.03 -9.17
C PHE A 126 -5.45 -5.35 -9.85
N ALA A 127 -5.81 -4.15 -9.38
CA ALA A 127 -6.95 -3.43 -9.92
C ALA A 127 -6.67 -2.93 -11.34
N LYS A 128 -7.59 -3.23 -12.26
CA LYS A 128 -7.53 -2.82 -13.67
C LYS A 128 -8.69 -1.86 -13.98
N PRO A 129 -8.66 -0.61 -13.50
CA PRO A 129 -9.71 0.36 -13.79
C PRO A 129 -9.76 0.67 -15.30
N LYS A 130 -10.93 1.09 -15.77
CA LYS A 130 -11.06 1.62 -17.13
C LYS A 130 -10.21 2.88 -17.29
N LYS A 131 -9.68 3.08 -18.50
CA LYS A 131 -9.03 4.32 -18.90
C LYS A 131 -9.93 5.53 -18.59
N VAL A 132 -9.34 6.54 -17.98
CA VAL A 132 -9.95 7.84 -17.69
C VAL A 132 -10.06 8.62 -19.00
N ASN A 133 -11.19 9.32 -19.19
CA ASN A 133 -11.32 10.28 -20.29
C ASN A 133 -10.36 11.48 -20.03
N PRO A 134 -9.33 11.67 -20.87
CA PRO A 134 -8.30 12.69 -20.65
C PRO A 134 -8.83 14.13 -20.75
N HIS A 135 -9.94 14.35 -21.46
CA HIS A 135 -10.58 15.66 -21.61
C HIS A 135 -11.57 16.02 -20.49
N SER A 136 -11.76 15.12 -19.52
CA SER A 136 -12.60 15.38 -18.36
C SER A 136 -11.81 16.03 -17.23
N LYS A 137 -12.49 16.71 -16.29
CA LYS A 137 -11.83 17.30 -15.12
C LYS A 137 -11.00 16.26 -14.37
N TRP A 138 -9.70 16.52 -14.23
CA TRP A 138 -8.78 15.67 -13.48
C TRP A 138 -9.01 15.79 -11.97
N THR A 139 -8.92 14.65 -11.29
CA THR A 139 -8.99 14.51 -9.82
C THR A 139 -7.88 13.54 -9.37
N ILE A 140 -7.50 13.58 -8.10
CA ILE A 140 -6.48 12.67 -7.55
C ILE A 140 -6.86 11.20 -7.78
N ASP A 141 -8.13 10.84 -7.57
CA ASP A 141 -8.67 9.52 -7.90
C ASP A 141 -8.49 9.14 -9.38
N LYS A 142 -8.69 10.08 -10.31
CA LYS A 142 -8.45 9.85 -11.74
C LYS A 142 -6.97 9.67 -12.05
N VAL A 143 -6.08 10.37 -11.36
CA VAL A 143 -4.63 10.17 -11.52
C VAL A 143 -4.23 8.76 -11.11
N ALA A 144 -4.65 8.30 -9.92
CA ALA A 144 -4.37 6.93 -9.47
C ALA A 144 -4.93 5.88 -10.45
N LYS A 145 -6.15 6.07 -10.98
CA LYS A 145 -6.74 5.19 -12.00
C LYS A 145 -5.99 5.24 -13.34
N ALA A 146 -5.52 6.41 -13.75
CA ALA A 146 -4.75 6.57 -14.99
C ALA A 146 -3.38 5.89 -14.89
N ILE A 147 -2.75 5.90 -13.71
CA ILE A 147 -1.55 5.09 -13.43
C ILE A 147 -1.88 3.60 -13.54
N LEU A 148 -2.88 3.11 -12.79
CA LEU A 148 -3.23 1.69 -12.74
C LEU A 148 -3.73 1.13 -14.10
N SER A 149 -4.30 1.97 -14.95
CA SER A 149 -4.73 1.60 -16.31
C SER A 149 -3.62 1.73 -17.37
N GLY A 150 -2.42 2.17 -16.96
CA GLY A 150 -1.27 2.38 -17.85
C GLY A 150 -1.38 3.58 -18.79
N GLN A 151 -2.31 4.52 -18.56
CA GLN A 151 -2.36 5.78 -19.30
C GLN A 151 -1.25 6.75 -18.88
N ILE A 152 -0.81 6.66 -17.63
CA ILE A 152 0.37 7.36 -17.13
C ILE A 152 1.50 6.36 -17.08
N THR A 153 2.50 6.56 -17.93
CA THR A 153 3.65 5.65 -18.08
C THR A 153 4.93 6.22 -17.49
N GLN A 154 4.94 7.51 -17.15
CA GLN A 154 6.11 8.17 -16.57
C GLN A 154 5.71 9.28 -15.59
N GLY A 155 6.45 9.34 -14.48
CA GLY A 155 6.41 10.43 -13.51
C GLY A 155 7.82 10.93 -13.22
N VAL A 156 7.96 12.25 -13.04
CA VAL A 156 9.24 12.92 -12.73
C VAL A 156 9.06 13.74 -11.45
N GLN A 157 9.99 13.59 -10.52
CA GLN A 157 10.07 14.41 -9.32
C GLN A 157 10.68 15.78 -9.66
N ASN A 158 9.95 16.87 -9.46
CA ASN A 158 10.46 18.22 -9.74
C ASN A 158 11.03 18.92 -8.51
N MET A 159 10.55 18.54 -7.32
CA MET A 159 11.01 19.06 -6.03
C MET A 159 10.52 18.11 -4.94
N ALA A 160 11.40 17.73 -4.03
CA ALA A 160 11.05 17.09 -2.77
C ALA A 160 11.83 17.82 -1.67
N LEU A 161 11.15 18.18 -0.58
CA LEU A 161 11.75 18.85 0.56
C LEU A 161 11.47 18.03 1.83
N THR A 162 12.53 17.81 2.61
CA THR A 162 12.55 17.26 3.95
C THR A 162 12.60 18.40 4.98
N ASP A 163 12.75 18.08 6.26
CA ASP A 163 12.87 19.09 7.32
C ASP A 163 14.14 19.95 7.20
N ASP A 164 15.16 19.51 6.44
CA ASP A 164 16.35 20.30 6.11
C ASP A 164 16.21 20.98 4.73
N TYR A 165 15.27 21.92 4.66
CA TYR A 165 14.96 22.68 3.45
C TYR A 165 16.18 23.34 2.79
N ALA A 166 17.15 23.79 3.60
CA ALA A 166 18.33 24.48 3.11
C ALA A 166 19.28 23.53 2.38
N TYR A 167 19.50 22.35 2.95
CA TYR A 167 20.27 21.29 2.30
C TYR A 167 19.59 20.82 1.01
N ASP A 168 18.28 20.53 1.05
CA ASP A 168 17.56 19.99 -0.09
C ASP A 168 17.54 20.94 -1.30
N ALA A 169 17.39 22.25 -1.03
CA ALA A 169 17.49 23.27 -2.07
C ALA A 169 18.90 23.34 -2.67
N ALA A 170 19.95 23.22 -1.85
CA ALA A 170 21.34 23.27 -2.31
C ALA A 170 21.70 22.07 -3.20
N VAL A 171 21.15 20.88 -2.91
CA VAL A 171 21.48 19.65 -3.64
C VAL A 171 20.45 19.28 -4.72
N ASN A 172 19.39 20.08 -4.91
CA ASN A 172 18.25 19.74 -5.77
C ASN A 172 17.69 18.35 -5.44
N PHE A 173 17.39 18.10 -4.17
CA PHE A 173 17.03 16.77 -3.67
C PHE A 173 15.96 16.08 -4.53
N ARG A 174 16.35 14.92 -5.10
CA ARG A 174 15.56 14.06 -6.00
C ARG A 174 15.01 14.71 -7.27
N LYS A 175 15.43 15.92 -7.61
CA LYS A 175 14.93 16.63 -8.79
C LYS A 175 15.38 15.94 -10.09
N GLY A 176 14.41 15.69 -10.97
CA GLY A 176 14.61 14.99 -12.24
C GLY A 176 14.53 13.48 -12.13
N GLU A 177 14.42 12.91 -10.93
CA GLU A 177 14.33 11.46 -10.75
C GLU A 177 12.97 10.93 -11.22
N LEU A 178 13.00 9.75 -11.84
CA LEU A 178 11.80 8.95 -12.06
C LEU A 178 11.40 8.29 -10.75
N PHE A 179 10.10 8.25 -10.45
CA PHE A 179 9.58 7.56 -9.28
C PHE A 179 8.68 6.40 -9.68
N ASP A 180 8.51 5.46 -8.74
CA ASP A 180 7.64 4.30 -8.93
C ASP A 180 6.17 4.74 -8.96
N LEU A 181 5.53 4.51 -10.10
CA LEU A 181 4.14 4.93 -10.33
C LEU A 181 3.16 4.15 -9.47
N LEU A 182 3.41 2.87 -9.20
CA LEU A 182 2.52 2.06 -8.36
C LEU A 182 2.59 2.50 -6.90
N ASP A 183 3.80 2.75 -6.38
CA ASP A 183 3.98 3.37 -5.06
C ASP A 183 3.21 4.70 -4.98
N PHE A 184 3.27 5.51 -6.04
CA PHE A 184 2.55 6.78 -6.06
C PHE A 184 1.02 6.60 -6.12
N ALA A 185 0.52 5.65 -6.92
CA ALA A 185 -0.91 5.35 -6.98
C ALA A 185 -1.44 4.85 -5.63
N LYS A 186 -0.63 4.08 -4.88
CA LYS A 186 -0.93 3.69 -3.49
C LYS A 186 -1.05 4.91 -2.59
N GLU A 187 -0.05 5.79 -2.61
CA GLU A 187 -0.03 7.04 -1.84
C GLU A 187 -1.26 7.92 -2.12
N LEU A 188 -1.58 8.16 -3.39
CA LEU A 188 -2.75 8.95 -3.79
C LEU A 188 -4.10 8.33 -3.38
N THR A 189 -4.15 7.00 -3.28
CA THR A 189 -5.37 6.26 -2.93
C THR A 189 -5.60 6.27 -1.41
N GLU A 190 -4.57 5.88 -0.66
CA GLU A 190 -4.63 5.65 0.79
C GLU A 190 -4.51 6.96 1.57
N TRP A 191 -3.71 7.91 1.07
CA TRP A 191 -3.43 9.21 1.72
C TRP A 191 -3.70 10.39 0.77
N PRO A 192 -4.96 10.58 0.33
CA PRO A 192 -5.35 11.60 -0.65
C PRO A 192 -5.29 13.04 -0.12
N SER A 193 -5.20 13.23 1.20
CA SER A 193 -5.28 14.54 1.84
C SER A 193 -4.02 15.36 1.56
N GLY A 194 -4.17 16.66 1.32
CA GLY A 194 -3.04 17.56 1.01
C GLY A 194 -2.59 17.54 -0.45
N TRP A 195 -2.99 16.52 -1.21
CA TRP A 195 -2.73 16.45 -2.64
C TRP A 195 -3.63 17.37 -3.46
N TRP A 196 -3.00 18.08 -4.40
CA TRP A 196 -3.67 18.89 -5.41
C TRP A 196 -3.03 18.65 -6.77
N LEU A 197 -3.73 19.01 -7.84
CA LEU A 197 -3.23 18.86 -9.20
C LEU A 197 -3.62 20.03 -10.08
N ARG A 198 -2.82 20.23 -11.13
CA ARG A 198 -3.08 21.18 -12.22
C ARG A 198 -2.69 20.54 -13.55
N VAL A 199 -3.43 20.87 -14.61
CA VAL A 199 -3.01 20.61 -15.99
C VAL A 199 -2.06 21.73 -16.40
N ASP A 200 -0.79 21.38 -16.64
CA ASP A 200 0.22 22.36 -17.06
C ASP A 200 0.19 22.55 -18.58
N GLU A 201 0.14 21.45 -19.34
CA GLU A 201 0.15 21.46 -20.83
C GLU A 201 -0.81 20.39 -21.37
N THR A 202 -1.48 20.71 -22.48
CA THR A 202 -2.31 19.79 -23.26
C THR A 202 -1.91 19.91 -24.73
N GLU A 203 -1.42 18.82 -25.30
CA GLU A 203 -1.14 18.63 -26.72
C GLU A 203 -2.06 17.52 -27.28
N ASP A 204 -2.15 17.40 -28.61
CA ASP A 204 -3.09 16.49 -29.27
C ASP A 204 -3.01 15.04 -28.77
N ASN A 205 -1.82 14.57 -28.38
CA ASN A 205 -1.58 13.18 -27.95
C ASN A 205 -1.09 13.05 -26.50
N LYS A 206 -0.96 14.15 -25.76
CA LYS A 206 -0.28 14.14 -24.45
C LYS A 206 -0.80 15.22 -23.51
N ILE A 207 -1.04 14.85 -22.25
CA ILE A 207 -1.34 15.80 -21.17
C ILE A 207 -0.24 15.73 -20.13
N LYS A 208 0.24 16.91 -19.70
CA LYS A 208 1.19 17.06 -18.60
C LYS A 208 0.45 17.51 -17.35
N LEU A 209 0.41 16.65 -16.34
CA LEU A 209 -0.18 16.95 -15.05
C LEU A 209 0.92 17.31 -14.06
N ARG A 210 0.71 18.41 -13.32
CA ARG A 210 1.42 18.67 -12.07
C ARG A 210 0.59 18.13 -10.94
N VAL A 211 1.18 17.26 -10.12
CA VAL A 211 0.56 16.70 -8.92
C VAL A 211 1.47 17.02 -7.76
N ALA A 212 0.93 17.63 -6.72
CA ALA A 212 1.74 18.12 -5.62
C ALA A 212 1.05 17.90 -4.28
N CYS A 213 1.84 17.67 -3.25
CA CYS A 213 1.39 17.61 -1.87
C CYS A 213 1.93 18.82 -1.13
N HIS A 214 1.04 19.67 -0.63
CA HIS A 214 1.40 20.93 -0.01
C HIS A 214 2.30 21.81 -0.92
N HIS A 215 3.37 22.39 -0.38
CA HIS A 215 4.35 23.21 -1.10
C HIS A 215 5.74 22.56 -1.15
N PHE A 216 5.84 21.27 -0.83
CA PHE A 216 7.11 20.59 -0.54
C PHE A 216 7.39 19.40 -1.46
N ASP A 217 6.35 18.85 -2.12
CA ASP A 217 6.48 17.74 -3.06
C ASP A 217 5.78 18.10 -4.37
N TYR A 218 6.55 18.25 -5.44
CA TYR A 218 6.04 18.51 -6.78
C TYR A 218 6.44 17.40 -7.73
N ARG A 219 5.45 16.79 -8.36
CA ARG A 219 5.61 15.72 -9.35
C ARG A 219 4.96 16.13 -10.67
N THR A 220 5.59 15.74 -11.79
CA THR A 220 4.99 15.81 -13.11
C THR A 220 4.66 14.42 -13.60
N LEU A 221 3.45 14.24 -14.11
CA LEU A 221 2.99 13.02 -14.75
C LEU A 221 2.67 13.28 -16.22
N TYR A 222 2.96 12.30 -17.06
CA TYR A 222 2.66 12.34 -18.47
C TYR A 222 1.55 11.34 -18.81
N VAL A 223 0.44 11.85 -19.31
CA VAL A 223 -0.74 11.04 -19.70
C VAL A 223 -0.74 10.88 -21.21
N ALA A 224 -0.89 9.64 -21.69
CA ALA A 224 -1.22 9.35 -23.07
C ALA A 224 -2.72 9.56 -23.32
N VAL A 225 -3.05 10.36 -24.34
CA VAL A 225 -4.43 10.66 -24.76
C VAL A 225 -4.97 9.56 -25.66
#